data_AF-A0A1N6X9Q8-F1
#
_entry.id   AF-A0A1N6X9Q8-F1
#
_cell.length_a   1.000
_cell.length_b   1.000
_cell.length_c   1.000
_cell.angle_alpha   90.00
_cell.angle_beta   90.00
_cell.angle_gamma   90.00
#
_symmetry.space_group_name_H-M   'P 1'
#
loop_
_entity.id
_entity.type
_entity.pdbx_description
1 polymer ?
#
loop_
_entity_poly.entity_id
_entity_poly.type
_entity_poly.pdbx_seq_one_letter_code
_entity_poly.pdbx_strand_id
1 'polypeptide(L)'
;MSKPNPQPITLPADVLAGLYAVCSGQVLHVYMGLCPDALEGAEERDDECPACLAMMAADEALRAAGVKLPAYVPLLAAKPEDA
;
A
#
# COMPACT_ATOMS: atom_id res chain seq x y z
N MET A 1 -27.44 -3.93 10.61
CA MET A 1 -26.80 -3.96 9.28
C MET A 1 -25.63 -4.93 9.35
N SER A 2 -25.69 -6.09 8.67
CA SER A 2 -24.56 -7.03 8.65
C SER A 2 -23.41 -6.41 7.87
N LYS A 3 -22.21 -6.37 8.45
CA LYS A 3 -20.99 -6.05 7.71
C LYS A 3 -20.85 -7.09 6.57
N PRO A 4 -20.54 -6.69 5.33
CA PRO A 4 -20.22 -7.66 4.29
C PRO A 4 -19.06 -8.51 4.78
N ASN A 5 -19.25 -9.84 4.79
CA ASN A 5 -18.18 -10.78 5.08
C ASN A 5 -17.16 -10.68 3.94
N PRO A 6 -15.92 -10.21 4.15
CA PRO A 6 -14.95 -10.14 3.08
C PRO A 6 -14.70 -11.56 2.58
N GLN A 7 -14.99 -11.79 1.30
CA GLN A 7 -14.68 -13.07 0.67
C GLN A 7 -13.14 -13.24 0.70
N PRO A 8 -12.64 -14.47 0.93
CA PRO A 8 -11.21 -14.72 0.84
C PRO A 8 -10.69 -14.33 -0.55
N ILE A 9 -9.61 -13.56 -0.60
CA ILE A 9 -8.88 -13.25 -1.82
C ILE A 9 -7.58 -14.04 -1.86
N THR A 10 -7.16 -14.46 -3.05
CA THR A 10 -5.86 -15.09 -3.25
C THR A 10 -4.96 -14.09 -3.96
N LEU A 11 -3.78 -13.85 -3.40
CA LEU A 11 -2.74 -13.01 -4.00
C LEU A 11 -1.53 -13.88 -4.36
N PRO A 12 -0.75 -13.52 -5.40
CA PRO A 12 0.53 -14.15 -5.67
C PRO A 12 1.46 -14.09 -4.45
N ALA A 13 2.19 -15.17 -4.17
CA ALA A 13 3.03 -15.27 -2.97
C ALA A 13 4.21 -14.29 -2.98
N ASP A 14 4.73 -13.98 -4.16
CA ASP A 14 5.78 -12.97 -4.40
C ASP A 14 5.30 -11.55 -4.10
N VAL A 15 4.05 -11.21 -4.45
CA VAL A 15 3.43 -9.93 -4.08
C VAL A 15 3.34 -9.79 -2.55
N LEU A 16 2.89 -10.83 -1.85
CA LEU A 16 2.83 -10.82 -0.38
C LEU A 16 4.23 -10.71 0.25
N ALA A 17 5.22 -11.44 -0.29
CA ALA A 17 6.60 -11.38 0.17
C ALA A 17 7.21 -9.98 -0.03
N GLY A 18 6.92 -9.33 -1.17
CA GLY A 18 7.34 -7.96 -1.45
C GLY A 18 6.79 -6.96 -0.43
N LEU A 19 5.48 -7.01 -0.15
CA LEU A 19 4.85 -6.17 0.87
C LEU A 19 5.44 -6.44 2.26
N TYR A 20 5.67 -7.70 2.62
CA TYR A 20 6.32 -8.05 3.88
C TYR A 20 7.71 -7.43 3.99
N ALA A 21 8.51 -7.47 2.93
CA ALA A 21 9.85 -6.89 2.90
C ALA A 21 9.82 -5.35 3.06
N VAL A 22 8.84 -4.67 2.46
CA VAL A 22 8.63 -3.23 2.65
C VAL A 22 8.24 -2.92 4.11
N CYS A 23 7.20 -3.57 4.62
CA CYS A 23 6.67 -3.33 5.96
C CYS A 23 7.65 -3.68 7.10
N SER A 24 8.54 -4.64 6.85
CA SER A 24 9.60 -5.03 7.80
C SER A 24 10.87 -4.18 7.69
N GLY A 25 10.94 -3.25 6.74
CA GLY A 25 12.11 -2.41 6.49
C GLY A 25 13.28 -3.13 5.81
N GLN A 26 13.07 -4.33 5.27
CA GLN A 26 14.07 -5.04 4.46
C GLN A 26 14.24 -4.39 3.09
N VAL A 27 13.16 -3.83 2.55
CA VAL A 27 13.16 -2.98 1.36
C VAL A 27 12.69 -1.60 1.78
N LEU A 28 13.55 -0.60 1.62
CA LEU A 28 13.24 0.77 1.97
C LEU A 28 12.86 1.55 0.72
N HIS A 29 11.99 2.54 0.90
CA HIS A 29 11.81 3.58 -0.09
C HIS A 29 13.12 4.35 -0.31
N VAL A 30 13.32 4.80 -1.56
CA VAL A 30 14.45 5.69 -1.90
C VAL A 30 14.35 7.01 -1.12
N TYR A 31 15.40 7.82 -1.21
CA TYR A 31 15.51 9.10 -0.49
C TYR A 31 15.34 8.96 1.03
N MET A 32 15.98 7.94 1.63
CA MET A 32 15.93 7.69 3.08
C MET A 32 14.51 7.44 3.62
N GLY A 33 13.67 6.76 2.84
CA GLY A 33 12.30 6.46 3.25
C GLY A 33 11.28 7.57 2.96
N LEU A 34 11.67 8.60 2.20
CA LEU A 34 10.82 9.76 1.91
C LEU A 34 9.95 9.61 0.67
N CYS A 35 10.21 8.62 -0.19
CA CYS A 35 9.31 8.25 -1.28
C CYS A 35 8.13 7.41 -0.73
N PRO A 36 6.89 7.55 -1.23
CA PRO A 36 6.42 8.64 -2.08
C PRO A 36 6.44 9.97 -1.30
N ASP A 37 6.87 11.05 -1.97
CA ASP A 37 7.08 12.31 -1.28
C ASP A 37 5.80 13.18 -1.22
N ALA A 38 5.85 14.22 -0.40
CA ALA A 38 4.73 15.14 -0.23
C ALA A 38 4.51 16.08 -1.43
N LEU A 39 5.46 16.15 -2.38
CA LEU A 39 5.39 17.01 -3.55
C LEU A 39 4.59 16.34 -4.67
N GLU A 40 4.87 15.07 -4.94
CA GLU A 40 4.17 14.26 -5.93
C GLU A 40 2.88 13.67 -5.35
N GLY A 41 2.88 13.33 -4.06
CA GLY A 41 1.71 12.90 -3.31
C GLY A 41 1.78 11.43 -2.89
N ALA A 42 1.08 11.09 -1.80
CA ALA A 42 1.18 9.77 -1.16
C ALA A 42 0.68 8.58 -2.03
N GLU A 43 -0.07 8.87 -3.10
CA GLU A 43 -0.56 7.86 -4.04
C GLU A 43 0.34 7.70 -5.27
N GLU A 44 1.28 8.62 -5.50
CA GLU A 44 2.24 8.50 -6.60
C GLU A 44 3.25 7.39 -6.34
N ARG A 45 3.77 6.80 -7.42
CA ARG A 45 4.71 5.68 -7.38
C ARG A 45 5.88 5.99 -8.32
N ASP A 46 7.07 5.82 -7.78
CA ASP A 46 8.34 5.96 -8.50
C ASP A 46 8.75 4.58 -9.08
N ASP A 47 9.00 4.51 -10.39
CA ASP A 47 9.34 3.28 -11.11
C ASP A 47 10.81 2.85 -10.91
N GLU A 48 11.64 3.70 -10.32
CA GLU A 48 13.00 3.40 -9.89
C GLU A 48 13.07 3.01 -8.40
N CYS A 49 12.00 3.25 -7.63
CA CYS A 49 11.95 2.94 -6.20
C CYS A 49 11.54 1.47 -5.94
N PRO A 50 12.39 0.64 -5.29
CA PRO A 50 12.11 -0.78 -5.09
C PRO A 50 10.90 -1.05 -4.19
N ALA A 51 10.63 -0.18 -3.21
CA ALA A 51 9.43 -0.28 -2.39
C ALA A 51 8.16 0.11 -3.18
N CYS A 52 8.22 1.15 -4.02
CA CYS A 52 7.10 1.51 -4.89
C CYS A 52 6.82 0.45 -5.95
N LEU A 53 7.85 -0.20 -6.51
CA LEU A 53 7.69 -1.36 -7.39
C LEU A 53 6.93 -2.51 -6.72
N ALA A 54 7.26 -2.84 -5.47
CA ALA A 54 6.52 -3.85 -4.70
C ALA A 54 5.05 -3.43 -4.44
N MET A 55 4.81 -2.15 -4.13
CA MET A 55 3.46 -1.62 -3.96
C MET A 55 2.66 -1.63 -5.27
N MET A 56 3.27 -1.29 -6.41
CA MET A 56 2.62 -1.34 -7.72
C MET A 56 2.21 -2.77 -8.10
N ALA A 57 3.06 -3.77 -7.82
CA ALA A 57 2.71 -5.18 -8.01
C ALA A 57 1.50 -5.60 -7.14
N ALA A 58 1.44 -5.10 -5.91
CA ALA A 58 0.30 -5.31 -5.03
C ALA A 58 -0.98 -4.61 -5.54
N ASP A 59 -0.86 -3.36 -6.01
CA ASP A 59 -1.98 -2.61 -6.56
C ASP A 59 -2.60 -3.34 -7.76
N GLU A 60 -1.77 -3.88 -8.65
CA GLU A 60 -2.22 -4.68 -9.78
C GLU A 60 -2.92 -5.97 -9.33
N ALA A 61 -2.35 -6.70 -8.38
CA ALA A 61 -2.95 -7.92 -7.86
C ALA A 61 -4.30 -7.67 -7.15
N LEU A 62 -4.42 -6.56 -6.41
CA LEU A 62 -5.66 -6.16 -5.75
C LEU A 62 -6.74 -5.75 -6.78
N ARG A 63 -6.36 -5.00 -7.81
CA ARG A 63 -7.27 -4.65 -8.91
C ARG A 63 -7.77 -5.88 -9.65
N ALA A 64 -6.88 -6.83 -9.96
CA ALA A 64 -7.23 -8.10 -10.58
C ALA A 64 -8.19 -8.93 -9.71
N ALA A 65 -8.07 -8.84 -8.39
CA ALA A 65 -8.99 -9.45 -7.42
C ALA A 65 -10.31 -8.68 -7.22
N GLY A 66 -10.52 -7.55 -7.90
CA GLY A 66 -11.69 -6.69 -7.73
C GLY A 66 -11.75 -5.96 -6.38
N VAL A 67 -10.61 -5.84 -5.71
CA VAL A 67 -10.48 -5.17 -4.41
C VAL A 67 -10.15 -3.70 -4.64
N LYS A 68 -10.95 -2.81 -4.07
CA LYS A 68 -10.64 -1.37 -4.07
C LYS A 68 -9.45 -1.12 -3.16
N LEU A 69 -8.47 -0.36 -3.65
CA LEU A 69 -7.32 0.06 -2.84
C LEU A 69 -7.77 0.86 -1.60
N PRO A 70 -7.06 0.70 -0.47
CA PRO A 70 -7.31 1.54 0.69
C PRO A 70 -7.10 3.01 0.32
N ALA A 71 -7.99 3.89 0.79
CA ALA A 71 -7.79 5.32 0.61
C ALA A 71 -6.58 5.77 1.43
N TYR A 72 -5.76 6.67 0.88
CA TYR A 72 -4.77 7.36 1.69
C TYR A 72 -5.49 8.19 2.77
N VAL A 73 -5.20 7.90 4.03
CA VAL A 73 -5.68 8.67 5.18
C VAL A 73 -4.47 9.32 5.83
N PRO A 74 -4.25 10.64 5.64
CA PRO A 74 -3.20 11.34 6.37
C PRO A 74 -3.44 11.17 7.87
N LEU A 75 -2.39 10.82 8.63
CA LEU A 75 -2.48 10.69 10.10
C LEU A 75 -2.99 11.97 10.78
N LEU A 76 -2.89 13.13 10.11
CA LEU A 76 -3.40 14.43 10.56
C LEU A 76 -4.92 14.64 10.36
N ALA A 77 -5.60 13.76 9.62
CA ALA A 77 -7.04 13.85 9.35
C ALA A 77 -7.90 13.00 10.31
N ALA A 78 -7.28 12.06 11.05
CA ALA A 78 -7.95 11.35 12.13
C ALA A 78 -8.04 12.29 13.33
N LYS A 79 -9.21 12.88 13.56
CA LYS A 79 -9.45 13.56 14.83
C LYS A 79 -9.46 12.50 15.93
N PRO A 80 -8.97 12.81 17.14
CA PRO A 80 -8.93 11.87 18.25
C PRO A 80 -10.31 11.37 18.71
N GLU A 81 -11.40 11.90 18.18
CA GLU A 81 -12.79 11.52 18.45
C GLU A 81 -13.28 10.30 17.63
N ASP A 82 -12.50 9.83 16.65
CA ASP A 82 -12.84 8.68 15.78
C ASP A 82 -12.13 7.36 16.18
N ALA A 83 -11.42 7.32 17.31
CA ALA A 83 -10.66 6.17 17.82
C ALA A 83 -11.38 5.38 18.93
#